data_AF-A0A3B9MWD6-F1
#
_entry.id   AF-A0A3B9MWD6-F1
#
_cell.length_a   1.000
_cell.length_b   1.000
_cell.length_c   1.000
_cell.angle_alpha   90.00
_cell.angle_beta   90.00
_cell.angle_gamma   90.00
#
_symmetry.space_group_name_H-M   'P 1'
#
loop_
_entity.id
_entity.type
_entity.pdbx_description
1 polymer ?
#
loop_
_entity_poly.entity_id
_entity_poly.type
_entity_poly.pdbx_seq_one_letter_code
_entity_poly.pdbx_strand_id
1 'polypeptide(L)' 'MAEKKNEKKKTLEENLDLLDKTVARLGEEDVPLDEAMQLYEEGMKLVKSCNESIDLADKKVKIIRGDGSEDEL' A
#
# COMPACT_ATOMS: atom_id res chain seq x y z
N MET A 1 -0.47 -27.04 18.23
CA MET A 1 -0.36 -25.64 18.69
C MET A 1 -0.52 -24.77 17.45
N ALA A 2 -1.67 -24.11 17.30
CA ALA A 2 -1.96 -23.32 16.11
C ALA A 2 -1.38 -21.91 16.32
N GLU A 3 -0.25 -21.63 15.70
CA GLU A 3 0.37 -20.31 15.69
C GLU A 3 -0.57 -19.34 14.97
N LYS A 4 -1.20 -18.46 15.74
CA LYS A 4 -1.93 -17.31 15.20
C LYS A 4 -0.93 -16.44 14.45
N LYS A 5 -0.96 -16.54 13.11
CA LYS A 5 -0.25 -15.65 12.19
C LYS A 5 -0.80 -14.25 12.43
N ASN A 6 -0.13 -13.50 13.31
CA ASN A 6 -0.39 -12.10 13.55
C ASN A 6 0.00 -11.39 12.26
N GLU A 7 -0.97 -11.16 11.38
CA GLU A 7 -0.80 -10.33 10.19
C GLU A 7 -0.54 -8.90 10.67
N LYS A 8 0.74 -8.62 11.00
CA LYS A 8 1.21 -7.26 11.16
C LYS A 8 0.89 -6.56 9.83
N LYS A 9 0.01 -5.57 9.88
CA LYS A 9 -0.16 -4.63 8.77
C LYS A 9 1.24 -4.12 8.42
N LYS A 10 1.64 -4.33 7.18
CA LYS A 10 2.89 -3.79 6.64
C LYS A 10 2.85 -2.27 6.76
N THR A 11 4.00 -1.70 7.08
CA THR A 11 4.22 -0.26 7.10
C THR A 11 4.17 0.33 5.70
N LEU A 12 4.05 1.66 5.59
CA LEU A 12 4.07 2.34 4.31
C LEU A 12 5.40 2.09 3.59
N GLU A 13 6.53 2.17 4.31
CA GLU A 13 7.85 1.91 3.75
C GLU A 13 7.98 0.47 3.22
N GLU A 14 7.48 -0.52 3.97
CA GLU A 14 7.48 -1.92 3.52
C GLU A 14 6.59 -2.14 2.28
N ASN A 15 5.44 -1.47 2.19
CA ASN A 15 4.57 -1.57 1.02
C ASN A 15 5.20 -0.92 -0.22
N LEU A 16 5.91 0.20 -0.05
CA LEU A 16 6.64 0.86 -1.13
C LEU A 16 7.82 0.02 -1.62
N ASP A 17 8.61 -0.57 -0.71
CA ASP A 17 9.71 -1.48 -1.08
C ASP A 17 9.20 -2.71 -1.85
N LEU A 18 8.06 -3.27 -1.44
CA LEU A 18 7.43 -4.35 -2.18
C LEU A 18 6.92 -3.90 -3.55
N LEU A 19 6.32 -2.71 -3.65
CA LEU A 19 5.84 -2.17 -4.91
C LEU A 19 6.99 -1.99 -5.90
N ASP A 20 8.13 -1.45 -5.44
CA ASP A 20 9.33 -1.28 -6.26
C ASP A 20 9.85 -2.64 -6.76
N LYS A 21 9.85 -3.68 -5.90
CA LYS A 21 10.22 -5.04 -6.31
C LYS A 21 9.25 -5.63 -7.32
N THR A 22 7.94 -5.45 -7.12
CA THR A 22 6.91 -5.91 -8.05
C THR A 22 7.06 -5.24 -9.41
N VAL A 23 7.30 -3.92 -9.45
CA VAL A 23 7.53 -3.17 -10.69
C VAL A 23 8.83 -3.58 -11.35
N ALA A 24 9.91 -3.78 -10.58
CA ALA A 24 11.19 -4.25 -11.09
C ALA A 24 11.03 -5.61 -11.77
N ARG A 25 10.39 -6.58 -11.10
CA ARG A 25 10.13 -7.90 -11.68
C ARG A 25 9.29 -7.78 -12.95
N LEU A 26 8.19 -7.02 -12.92
CA LEU A 26 7.31 -6.84 -14.07
C LEU A 26 8.02 -6.23 -15.31
N GLY A 27 9.12 -5.49 -15.10
CA GLY A 27 9.93 -4.91 -16.17
C GLY A 27 11.00 -5.85 -16.75
N GLU A 28 11.19 -7.05 -16.20
CA GLU A 28 12.14 -8.03 -16.72
C GLU A 28 11.60 -8.72 -17.98
N GLU A 29 12.46 -8.95 -18.99
CA GLU A 29 12.06 -9.54 -20.28
C GLU A 29 11.61 -11.01 -20.19
N ASP A 30 11.95 -11.71 -19.10
CA ASP A 30 11.68 -13.13 -18.90
C ASP A 30 10.35 -13.41 -18.16
N VAL A 31 9.60 -12.38 -17.75
CA VAL A 31 8.35 -12.57 -17.01
C VAL A 31 7.25 -13.17 -17.90
N PRO A 32 6.73 -14.36 -17.55
CA PRO A 32 5.60 -14.95 -18.25
C PRO A 32 4.32 -14.12 -18.05
N LEU A 33 3.42 -14.12 -19.03
CA LEU A 33 2.16 -13.35 -18.97
C LEU A 33 1.33 -13.64 -17.72
N ASP A 34 1.25 -14.90 -17.29
CA ASP A 34 0.50 -15.30 -16.09
C ASP A 34 1.11 -14.69 -14.81
N GLU A 35 2.45 -14.66 -14.73
CA GLU A 35 3.16 -14.02 -13.63
C GLU A 35 3.00 -12.50 -13.67
N ALA A 36 3.07 -11.90 -14.85
CA ALA A 36 2.82 -10.47 -15.04
C ALA A 36 1.42 -10.05 -14.58
N MET A 37 0.40 -10.87 -14.84
CA MET A 37 -0.97 -10.62 -14.36
C MET A 37 -1.05 -10.65 -12.83
N GLN A 38 -0.37 -11.62 -12.20
CA GLN A 38 -0.33 -11.73 -10.73
C GLN A 38 0.42 -10.54 -10.10
N LEU A 39 1.59 -10.19 -10.64
CA LEU A 39 2.38 -9.04 -10.22
C LEU A 39 1.60 -7.73 -10.36
N TYR A 40 0.86 -7.56 -11.46
CA TYR A 40 0.00 -6.40 -11.65
C TYR A 40 -1.10 -6.31 -10.57
N GLU A 41 -1.80 -7.41 -10.29
CA GLU A 41 -2.83 -7.44 -9.25
C GLU A 41 -2.25 -7.15 -7.86
N GLU A 42 -1.08 -7.72 -7.55
CA GLU A 42 -0.35 -7.45 -6.30
C GLU A 42 0.07 -5.99 -6.21
N GLY A 43 0.67 -5.43 -7.27
CA GLY A 43 1.06 -4.03 -7.35
C GLY A 43 -0.13 -3.10 -7.12
N MET A 44 -1.29 -3.42 -7.67
CA MET A 44 -2.51 -2.64 -7.45
C MET A 44 -3.00 -2.68 -6.00
N LYS A 45 -2.89 -3.83 -5.34
CA LYS A 45 -3.20 -3.95 -3.90
C LYS A 45 -2.22 -3.13 -3.06
N LEU A 46 -0.94 -3.16 -3.39
CA LEU A 46 0.11 -2.38 -2.70
C LEU A 46 -0.14 -0.88 -2.86
N VAL A 47 -0.38 -0.40 -4.08
CA VAL A 47 -0.72 1.02 -4.34
C VAL A 47 -1.93 1.46 -3.52
N LYS A 48 -2.99 0.64 -3.50
CA LYS A 48 -4.18 0.93 -2.70
C LYS A 48 -3.84 1.06 -1.21
N SER A 49 -3.04 0.13 -0.68
CA SER A 49 -2.64 0.16 0.73
C SER A 49 -1.75 1.37 1.07
N CYS A 50 -0.88 1.79 0.16
CA CYS A 50 -0.08 3.01 0.31
C CYS A 50 -0.98 4.26 0.36
N ASN A 51 -1.93 4.38 -0.56
CA ASN A 51 -2.87 5.50 -0.58
C ASN A 51 -3.69 5.57 0.71
N GLU A 52 -4.22 4.45 1.20
CA GLU A 52 -4.95 4.39 2.47
C GLU A 52 -4.09 4.85 3.66
N SER A 53 -2.80 4.54 3.65
CA SER A 53 -1.87 4.93 4.70
C SER A 53 -1.58 6.44 4.67
N ILE A 54 -1.42 7.01 3.47
CA ILE A 54 -1.21 8.43 3.25
C ILE A 54 -2.48 9.21 3.64
N ASP A 55 -3.66 8.78 3.20
CA ASP A 55 -4.94 9.41 3.56
C ASP A 55 -5.14 9.47 5.09
N LEU A 56 -4.75 8.40 5.78
CA LEU A 56 -4.85 8.33 7.24
C LEU A 56 -3.84 9.28 7.92
N ALA A 57 -2.65 9.43 7.36
CA ALA A 57 -1.67 10.40 7.82
C ALA A 57 -2.19 11.83 7.61
N ASP A 58 -2.72 12.15 6.43
CA ASP A 58 -3.28 13.45 6.09
C ASP A 58 -4.45 13.83 7.01
N LYS A 59 -5.38 12.90 7.25
CA LYS A 59 -6.47 13.11 8.22
C LYS A 59 -5.95 13.43 9.61
N LYS A 60 -4.93 12.71 10.09
CA LYS A 60 -4.31 13.00 11.40
C LYS A 60 -3.66 14.39 11.42
N VAL A 61 -2.97 14.77 10.35
CA VAL A 61 -2.34 16.10 10.24
C VAL A 61 -3.40 17.20 10.27
N LYS A 62 -4.53 17.04 9.58
CA LYS A 62 -5.66 18.00 9.60
C LYS A 62 -6.23 18.18 11.01
N ILE A 63 -6.48 17.07 11.72
CA ILE A 63 -6.95 17.10 13.11
C ILE A 63 -5.96 17.85 14.02
N ILE A 64 -4.66 17.56 13.91
CA ILE A 64 -3.61 18.21 14.74
C ILE A 64 -3.50 19.71 14.45
N ARG A 65 -3.66 20.11 13.19
CA ARG A 65 -3.58 21.52 12.78
C ARG A 65 -4.77 22.36 13.27
N GLY A 66 -5.78 21.75 13.88
CA GLY A 66 -6.98 22.46 14.32
C GLY A 66 -7.92 22.82 13.16
N ASP A 67 -7.69 22.28 11.96
CA ASP A 67 -8.64 22.23 10.83
C ASP A 67 -9.72 21.16 11.10
N GLY A 68 -10.12 21.04 12.37
CA GLY A 68 -11.18 20.17 12.85
C GLY A 68 -12.54 20.86 12.83
N SER A 69 -12.70 21.91 12.03
CA SER A 69 -14.02 22.37 11.64
C SER A 69 -14.53 21.45 10.54
N GLU A 70 -15.34 20.48 10.95
CA GLU A 70 -16.53 20.14 10.17
C GLU A 70 -17.33 21.43 9.96
N ASP A 71 -16.98 22.25 8.98
CA ASP A 71 -17.85 23.32 8.51
C ASP A 71 -17.59 23.58 7.02
N GLU A 72 -18.70 23.47 6.29
CA GLU A 72 -18.95 23.85 4.89
C GLU A 72 -18.52 22.84 3.80
N LEU A 73 -19.32 21.78 3.62
CA LEU A 73 -20.46 21.76 2.67
C LEU A 73 -21.28 20.46 2.78
#